data_AF-A0A7W1QLS5-F1
#
_entry.id   AF-A0A7W1QLS5-F1
#
_cell.length_a   1.000
_cell.length_b   1.000
_cell.length_c   1.000
_cell.angle_alpha   90.00
_cell.angle_beta   90.00
_cell.angle_gamma   90.00
#
_symmetry.space_group_name_H-M   'P 1'
#
loop_
_entity.id
_entity.type
_entity.pdbx_description
1 polymer ?
#
loop_
_entity_poly.entity_id
_entity_poly.type
_entity_poly.pdbx_seq_one_letter_code
_entity_poly.pdbx_strand_id
1 'polypeptide(L)' 'MRVYYDADADRGRLAGRTIAIIGYGSQGHAHALNLRESGA' A
#
# COMPACT_ATOMS: atom_id res chain seq x y z
N MET A 1 -4.81 8.35 -22.28
CA MET A 1 -4.74 7.56 -21.05
C MET A 1 -3.32 7.67 -20.50
N ARG A 2 -3.15 8.04 -19.22
CA ARG A 2 -1.83 8.02 -18.57
C ARG A 2 -1.76 6.78 -17.71
N VAL A 3 -0.68 6.03 -17.83
CA VAL A 3 -0.37 4.84 -17.04
C VAL A 3 0.85 5.17 -16.20
N TYR A 4 0.81 4.81 -14.93
CA TYR A 4 1.91 5.01 -13.99
C TYR A 4 2.53 3.67 -13.64
N TYR A 5 3.84 3.69 -13.47
CA TYR A 5 4.64 2.55 -13.08
C TYR A 5 5.38 2.85 -11.76
N ASP A 6 6.10 1.87 -11.24
CA ASP A 6 6.84 2.00 -9.98
C ASP A 6 7.81 3.19 -9.97
N ALA A 7 8.41 3.53 -11.12
CA ALA A 7 9.32 4.68 -11.24
C ALA A 7 8.63 6.04 -11.04
N ASP A 8 7.30 6.10 -11.21
CA ASP A 8 6.51 7.31 -11.03
C ASP A 8 6.00 7.45 -9.58
N ALA A 9 6.22 6.44 -8.73
CA ALA A 9 5.68 6.37 -7.36
C ALA A 9 6.78 6.44 -6.30
N ASP A 10 6.67 7.43 -5.41
CA ASP A 10 7.55 7.57 -4.25
C ASP A 10 7.04 6.77 -3.04
N ARG A 11 7.67 5.62 -2.79
CA ARG A 11 7.36 4.74 -1.64
C ARG A 11 7.70 5.38 -0.29
N GLY A 12 8.63 6.34 -0.25
CA GLY A 12 9.04 7.04 0.96
C GLY A 12 7.91 7.83 1.61
N ARG A 13 6.85 8.16 0.86
CA ARG A 13 5.68 8.85 1.40
C ARG A 13 4.88 8.03 2.42
N LEU A 14 5.00 6.71 2.41
CA LEU A 14 4.30 5.83 3.35
C LEU A 14 5.23 5.29 4.44
N ALA A 15 6.55 5.44 4.29
CA ALA A 15 7.53 4.90 5.23
C ALA A 15 7.32 5.43 6.66
N GLY A 16 7.25 4.52 7.63
CA GLY A 16 7.12 4.84 9.06
C GLY A 16 5.74 5.38 9.47
N ARG A 17 4.75 5.39 8.57
CA ARG A 17 3.39 5.82 8.90
C ARG A 17 2.57 4.65 9.41
N THR A 18 1.83 4.87 10.50
CA THR A 18 0.82 3.90 10.93
C THR A 18 -0.37 3.94 9.98
N ILE A 19 -0.67 2.81 9.33
CA ILE A 19 -1.80 2.66 8.41
C ILE A 19 -2.86 1.78 9.06
N ALA A 20 -4.08 2.32 9.21
CA ALA A 20 -5.23 1.57 9.69
C ALA A 20 -6.07 1.05 8.52
N ILE A 21 -6.34 -0.26 8.49
CA ILE A 21 -7.26 -0.88 7.53
C ILE A 21 -8.55 -1.21 8.27
N ILE A 22 -9.66 -0.58 7.86
CA ILE A 22 -10.96 -0.76 8.47
C ILE A 22 -11.76 -1.78 7.65
N GLY A 23 -12.00 -2.95 8.25
CA GLY A 23 -12.65 -4.09 7.60
C GLY A 23 -11.63 -5.06 6.98
N TYR A 24 -11.84 -6.36 7.20
CA TYR A 24 -10.91 -7.42 6.81
C TYR A 24 -11.57 -8.48 5.91
N GLY A 25 -12.33 -8.01 4.92
CA GLY A 25 -12.78 -8.85 3.80
C GLY A 25 -11.66 -9.06 2.77
N SER A 26 -12.01 -9.52 1.56
CA SER A 26 -11.05 -9.81 0.48
C SER A 26 -10.07 -8.65 0.19
N GLN A 27 -10.56 -7.42 0.03
CA GLN A 27 -9.71 -6.25 -0.25
C GLN A 27 -8.88 -5.83 0.96
N GLY A 28 -9.45 -5.85 2.16
CA GLY A 28 -8.74 -5.49 3.39
C GLY A 28 -7.58 -6.45 3.67
N HIS A 29 -7.82 -7.75 3.47
CA HIS A 29 -6.79 -8.78 3.59
C HIS A 29 -5.64 -8.58 2.58
N ALA A 30 -5.98 -8.41 1.29
CA ALA A 30 -4.96 -8.20 0.25
C ALA A 30 -4.14 -6.92 0.48
N HIS A 31 -4.80 -5.80 0.82
CA HIS A 31 -4.09 -4.56 1.12
C HIS A 31 -3.20 -4.67 2.36
N ALA A 32 -3.66 -5.34 3.42
CA ALA A 32 -2.88 -5.52 4.64
C ALA A 32 -1.58 -6.29 4.39
N LEU A 33 -1.67 -7.41 3.65
CA LEU A 33 -0.50 -8.22 3.35
C LEU A 33 0.46 -7.52 2.39
N ASN A 34 -0.06 -6.94 1.30
CA ASN A 34 0.78 -6.27 0.31
C ASN A 34 1.51 -5.05 0.90
N LEU A 35 0.85 -4.25 1.75
CA LEU A 35 1.49 -3.11 2.42
C LEU A 35 2.57 -3.56 3.39
N ARG A 36 2.29 -4.60 4.20
CA ARG A 36 3.28 -5.17 5.13
C ARG A 36 4.51 -5.70 4.41
N GLU A 37 4.33 -6.41 3.30
CA GLU A 37 5.44 -6.93 2.49
C GLU A 37 6.19 -5.82 1.75
N SER A 38 5.51 -4.73 1.42
CA SER A 38 6.14 -3.54 0.81
C SER A 38 6.92 -2.68 1.81
N GLY A 39 6.89 -3.01 3.11
CA GLY A 39 7.63 -2.30 4.16
C GLY A 39 6.94 -1.04 4.70
N ALA A 40 5.62 -0.94 4.53
CA ALA A 40 4.80 0.11 5.14
C ALA A 40 4.48 -0.20 6.61
#